data_AF-U5WBQ5-F1
#
_entry.id   AF-U5WBQ5-F1
#
_cell.length_a   1.000
_cell.length_b   1.000
_cell.length_c   1.000
_cell.angle_alpha   90.00
_cell.angle_beta   90.00
_cell.angle_gamma   90.00
#
_symmetry.space_group_name_H-M   'P 1'
#
loop_
_entity.id
_entity.type
_entity.pdbx_description
1 polymer ?
#
loop_
_entity_poly.entity_id
_entity_poly.type
_entity_poly.pdbx_seq_one_letter_code
_entity_poly.pdbx_strand_id
1 'polypeptide(L)' 'MTDTEIKFDDETAVEPAPELIATHYLASIDELVEHLRAADQLGLGVRVTSYLVAEEPRWELELLTASPTHQEDEAE' A
#
# COMPACT_ATOMS: atom_id res chain seq x y z
N MET A 1 48.03 19.51 5.74
CA MET A 1 47.22 18.38 5.24
C MET A 1 45.78 18.79 5.46
N THR A 2 45.05 19.01 4.38
CA THR A 2 43.66 19.49 4.35
C THR A 2 42.75 18.46 5.01
N ASP A 3 42.06 18.89 6.06
CA ASP A 3 40.91 18.17 6.60
C ASP A 3 39.75 18.40 5.62
N THR A 4 39.50 17.40 4.78
CA THR A 4 38.38 17.40 3.85
C THR A 4 37.12 17.10 4.66
N GLU A 5 36.33 18.13 4.93
CA GLU A 5 34.97 18.01 5.44
C GLU A 5 34.16 17.19 4.42
N ILE A 6 33.94 15.91 4.73
CA ILE A 6 33.08 15.02 3.95
C ILE A 6 31.65 15.46 4.24
N LYS A 7 31.08 16.28 3.35
CA LYS A 7 29.64 16.51 3.30
C LYS A 7 28.98 15.24 2.76
N PHE A 8 28.41 14.45 3.66
CA PHE A 8 27.47 13.40 3.31
C PHE A 8 26.18 14.09 2.87
N ASP A 9 26.05 14.30 1.57
CA ASP A 9 24.76 14.58 0.93
C ASP A 9 24.00 13.24 0.93
N ASP A 10 23.36 12.95 2.07
CA ASP A 10 22.49 11.81 2.24
C ASP A 10 21.14 12.15 1.59
N GLU A 11 21.13 12.19 0.26
CA GLU A 11 19.92 12.09 -0.54
C GLU A 11 19.44 10.64 -0.42
N THR A 12 18.92 10.29 0.75
CA THR A 12 18.10 9.09 0.91
C THR A 12 16.90 9.28 -0.01
N ALA A 13 16.94 8.59 -1.16
CA ALA A 13 15.80 8.43 -2.03
C ALA A 13 14.70 7.73 -1.22
N VAL A 14 13.90 8.52 -0.51
CA VAL A 14 12.67 8.06 0.13
C VAL A 14 11.78 7.63 -1.03
N GLU A 15 11.65 6.32 -1.23
CA GLU A 15 10.66 5.79 -2.15
C GLU A 15 9.31 6.45 -1.80
N PRO A 16 8.61 7.04 -2.79
CA PRO A 16 7.38 7.76 -2.50
C PRO A 16 6.43 6.81 -1.79
N ALA A 17 5.96 7.21 -0.61
CA ALA A 17 5.03 6.40 0.16
C ALA A 17 3.78 6.11 -0.69
N PRO A 18 3.16 4.91 -0.55
CA PRO A 18 1.98 4.57 -1.30
C PRO A 18 0.88 5.63 -1.17
N GLU A 19 0.41 6.14 -2.29
CA GLU A 19 -0.61 7.20 -2.35
C GLU A 19 -2.00 6.59 -2.53
N LEU A 20 -2.99 7.16 -1.83
CA LEU A 20 -4.38 6.74 -1.93
C LEU A 20 -4.96 7.12 -3.30
N ILE A 21 -5.43 6.12 -4.04
CA ILE A 21 -6.12 6.28 -5.32
C ILE A 21 -7.62 6.42 -5.10
N ALA A 22 -8.20 5.50 -4.33
CA ALA A 22 -9.64 5.42 -4.11
C ALA A 22 -10.00 4.64 -2.84
N THR A 23 -11.19 4.91 -2.31
CA THR A 23 -11.79 4.18 -1.18
C THR A 23 -13.13 3.58 -1.62
N HIS A 24 -13.32 2.29 -1.36
CA HIS A 24 -14.53 1.53 -1.66
C HIS A 24 -15.16 0.99 -0.38
N TYR A 25 -16.47 1.17 -0.22
CA TYR A 25 -17.25 0.58 0.87
C TYR A 25 -18.05 -0.60 0.34
N LEU A 26 -17.77 -1.78 0.85
CA LEU A 26 -18.30 -3.03 0.35
C LEU A 26 -19.20 -3.69 1.41
N ALA A 27 -20.24 -4.36 0.91
CA ALA A 27 -21.29 -4.98 1.72
C ALA A 27 -21.21 -6.51 1.71
N SER A 28 -20.39 -7.09 0.85
CA SER A 28 -20.11 -8.54 0.80
C SER A 28 -18.62 -8.85 0.77
N ILE A 29 -18.27 -10.00 1.34
CA ILE A 29 -16.92 -10.56 1.24
C ILE A 29 -16.58 -10.98 -0.19
N ASP A 30 -17.56 -11.38 -0.99
CA ASP A 30 -17.35 -11.73 -2.39
C ASP A 30 -16.89 -10.51 -3.20
N GLU A 31 -17.56 -9.36 -3.01
CA GLU A 31 -17.18 -8.09 -3.65
C GLU A 31 -15.75 -7.68 -3.24
N LEU A 32 -15.40 -7.87 -1.96
CA LEU A 32 -14.05 -7.60 -1.47
C LEU A 32 -13.01 -8.46 -2.20
N VAL A 33 -13.26 -9.77 -2.31
CA VAL A 33 -12.33 -10.69 -3.00
C VAL A 33 -12.16 -10.32 -4.48
N GLU A 34 -13.23 -9.90 -5.15
CA GLU A 34 -13.15 -9.42 -6.53
C GLU A 34 -12.27 -8.17 -6.67
N HIS A 35 -12.43 -7.19 -5.76
CA HIS A 35 -11.60 -5.99 -5.77
C HIS A 35 -10.13 -6.30 -5.46
N LEU A 36 -9.86 -7.21 -4.53
CA LEU A 36 -8.49 -7.63 -4.21
C LEU A 36 -7.81 -8.30 -5.41
N ARG A 37 -8.52 -9.19 -6.12
CA ARG A 37 -7.98 -9.82 -7.34
C ARG A 37 -7.74 -8.82 -8.46
N ALA A 38 -8.60 -7.81 -8.60
CA ALA A 38 -8.40 -6.75 -9.58
C ALA A 38 -7.20 -5.87 -9.22
N ALA A 39 -7.03 -5.51 -7.95
CA ALA A 39 -5.88 -4.74 -7.47
C ALA A 39 -4.56 -5.48 -7.70
N ASP A 40 -4.51 -6.78 -7.42
CA ASP A 40 -3.36 -7.65 -7.68
C ASP A 40 -2.98 -7.67 -9.18
N GLN A 41 -3.96 -7.87 -10.07
CA GLN A 41 -3.73 -7.85 -11.53
C GLN A 41 -3.20 -6.49 -12.05
N LEU A 42 -3.49 -5.41 -11.33
CA LEU A 42 -3.08 -4.05 -11.66
C LEU A 42 -1.80 -3.62 -10.93
N GLY A 43 -1.23 -4.47 -10.07
CA GLY A 43 -0.06 -4.15 -9.26
C GLY A 43 -0.32 -3.05 -8.21
N LEU A 44 -1.57 -2.88 -7.77
CA LEU A 44 -1.96 -1.86 -6.80
C LEU A 44 -1.78 -2.38 -5.37
N GLY A 45 -1.41 -1.47 -4.48
CA GLY A 45 -1.46 -1.73 -3.04
C GLY A 45 -2.90 -1.68 -2.52
N VAL A 46 -3.15 -2.37 -1.42
CA VAL A 46 -4.48 -2.40 -0.78
C VAL A 46 -4.36 -2.27 0.73
N ARG A 47 -5.28 -1.52 1.34
CA ARG A 47 -5.55 -1.59 2.79
C ARG A 47 -7.02 -1.93 2.99
N VAL A 48 -7.29 -2.91 3.85
CA VAL A 48 -8.65 -3.33 4.16
C VAL A 48 -8.93 -3.10 5.64
N THR A 49 -10.01 -2.36 5.92
CA THR A 49 -10.57 -2.17 7.25
C THR A 49 -11.93 -2.82 7.31
N SER A 50 -12.20 -3.60 8.36
CA SER A 50 -13.53 -4.19 8.59
C SER A 50 -14.17 -3.64 9.85
N TYR A 51 -15.47 -3.41 9.80
CA TYR A 51 -16.24 -2.89 10.93
C TYR A 51 -17.68 -3.42 10.91
N LEU A 52 -18.40 -3.27 12.01
CA LEU A 52 -19.80 -3.70 12.11
C LEU A 52 -20.73 -2.50 11.93
N VAL A 53 -21.77 -2.67 11.12
CA VAL A 53 -22.89 -1.73 10.99
C VAL A 53 -24.18 -2.50 11.21
N ALA A 54 -24.95 -2.14 12.24
CA ALA A 54 -26.16 -2.87 12.63
C ALA A 54 -25.91 -4.40 12.79
N GLU A 55 -24.80 -4.77 13.42
CA GLU A 55 -24.35 -6.16 13.64
C GLU A 55 -23.96 -6.92 12.35
N GLU A 56 -24.02 -6.27 11.18
CA GLU A 56 -23.56 -6.83 9.91
C GLU A 56 -22.13 -6.35 9.60
N PRO A 57 -21.25 -7.22 9.05
CA PRO A 57 -19.92 -6.83 8.63
C PRO A 57 -19.94 -5.91 7.42
N ARG A 58 -19.07 -4.91 7.44
CA ARG A 58 -18.78 -4.01 6.32
C ARG A 58 -17.27 -3.92 6.12
N TRP A 59 -16.87 -3.62 4.90
CA TRP A 59 -15.48 -3.51 4.51
C TRP A 59 -15.23 -2.16 3.86
N GLU A 60 -14.15 -1.51 4.27
CA GLU A 60 -13.56 -0.35 3.60
C GLU A 60 -12.26 -0.81 2.96
N LEU A 61 -12.14 -0.62 1.65
CA LEU A 61 -10.97 -0.97 0.87
C LEU A 61 -10.36 0.30 0.29
N GLU A 62 -9.13 0.58 0.70
CA GLU A 62 -8.29 1.65 0.14
C GLU A 62 -7.37 1.05 -0.94
N LEU A 63 -7.42 1.62 -2.15
CA LEU A 63 -6.49 1.30 -3.25
C LEU A 63 -5.32 2.26 -3.22
N LEU A 64 -4.10 1.74 -3.31
CA LEU A 64 -2.85 2.48 -3.21
C LEU A 64 -2.01 2.31 -4.48
N THR A 65 -1.19 3.31 -4.81
CA THR A 65 -0.30 3.28 -5.99
C THR A 65 0.74 2.16 -5.98
N ALA A 66 1.12 1.67 -4.81
CA ALA A 66 2.00 0.53 -4.65
C ALA A 66 1.68 -0.21 -3.34
N SER A 67 1.98 -1.51 -3.27
CA SER A 67 1.81 -2.27 -2.04
C SER A 67 3.00 -2.01 -1.11
N PRO A 68 2.80 -1.59 0.15
CA PRO A 68 3.90 -1.39 1.09
C PRO A 68 4.64 -2.70 1.45
N THR A 69 4.14 -3.86 1.02
CA THR A 69 4.68 -5.19 1.38
C THR A 69 5.38 -5.91 0.24
N HIS A 70 5.68 -5.26 -0.89
CA HIS A 70 6.37 -5.89 -2.02
C HIS A 70 7.77 -5.28 -2.23
N GLN A 71 8.62 -5.43 -1.22
CA GLN A 71 10.05 -5.62 -1.46
C GLN A 71 10.26 -7.14 -1.46
N GLU A 72 10.16 -7.77 -2.63
CA GLU A 72 10.88 -9.02 -2.83
C GLU A 72 12.37 -8.64 -2.79
N ASP A 73 12.99 -8.75 -1.61
CA ASP A 73 14.44 -8.89 -1.53
C ASP A 73 14.78 -10.13 -2.38
N GLU A 74 15.23 -9.91 -3.62
CA GLU A 74 16.01 -10.87 -4.38
C GLU A 74 17.29 -11.14 -3.59
N ALA A 75 17.20 -11.99 -2.56
CA ALA A 75 18.35 -12.56 -1.89
C ALA A 75 18.93 -13.65 -2.82
N GLU A 76 19.86 -13.22 -3.68
CA GLU A 76 20.78 -14.07 -4.45
C GLU A 76 21.61 -15.01 -3.54
#